data_AF-A0A061BTB4-F1
#
_entry.id   AF-A0A061BTB4-F1
#
_cell.length_a   1.000
_cell.length_b   1.000
_cell.length_c   1.000
_cell.angle_alpha   90.00
_cell.angle_beta   90.00
_cell.angle_gamma   90.00
#
_symmetry.space_group_name_H-M   'P 1'
#
loop_
_entity.id
_entity.type
_entity.pdbx_description
1 polymer ?
#
loop_
_entity_poly.entity_id
_entity_poly.type
_entity_poly.pdbx_seq_one_letter_code
_entity_poly.pdbx_strand_id
1 'polypeptide(L)'
;MGFLFEIISEVNNNENLKKYNTELPKTLNKIKQALYNGREKFNTHMPLVSQGVARWLKEVNEKHQSVITPLEHLLRLVNNHMSIDMSAIIVTEQLHNWQGFSSLYVEKIIEAEKALHNVDENLEIKLAPKLDLIKQVAQNFWSSVIDRSVTNSVETLYNKLTSIPQTLTKRISAKTQTVQSTLNVKFDKIAANIENFKKIKNSQIQSINSAVSAANQHIVELIGDSQNGFDTNYKNQISKRFTALRNEIERFVKKDSGNTTELLKQFEMVTNGIRELQVNVQGDLQKLKNDITALADTVYSDDRNPLVNDALTQLKNDMETLRNTTAAITAKSDSLQRQYTESCKETIDIFANQYGKLRESIYGPGSKSVTDIKKGSIAHLVTELIDAIGAVDVGILDSAVTKFHGDVTQRIKDAADKAVEKAADQFKMKGDGEAQIDVTSIMVLFDGAKTALDQAASSVNVQLEALKEVPGVVEESRQGADTLMDKLKGELDVLQYQIKAIEEPVNAANAVLDAAISQLPTSLQDAQSTANVTMSLLRSDLQATTNKAFNDLEEHVQKMFAEQKKAELRAVYT
;
A
#
# COMPACT_ATOMS: atom_id res chain seq x y z
N MET A 1 -61.70 -79.37 -102.14
CA MET A 1 -61.50 -77.91 -102.29
C MET A 1 -62.72 -77.10 -101.86
N GLY A 2 -63.96 -77.50 -102.21
CA GLY A 2 -65.18 -76.76 -101.80
C GLY A 2 -65.27 -76.50 -100.30
N PHE A 3 -65.07 -77.53 -99.47
CA PHE A 3 -65.06 -77.40 -98.01
C PHE A 3 -64.01 -76.41 -97.46
N LEU A 4 -62.77 -76.45 -97.97
CA LEU A 4 -61.71 -75.50 -97.56
C LEU A 4 -61.99 -74.08 -98.04
N PHE A 5 -62.57 -73.94 -99.24
CA PHE A 5 -62.99 -72.64 -99.76
C PHE A 5 -64.11 -72.04 -98.90
N GLU A 6 -65.08 -72.85 -98.48
CA GLU A 6 -66.19 -72.45 -97.60
C GLU A 6 -65.68 -71.97 -96.24
N ILE A 7 -64.85 -72.76 -95.55
CA ILE A 7 -64.26 -72.40 -94.25
C ILE A 7 -63.43 -71.11 -94.35
N ILE A 8 -62.54 -70.99 -95.34
CA ILE A 8 -61.69 -69.80 -95.47
C ILE A 8 -62.54 -68.57 -95.87
N SER A 9 -63.64 -68.77 -96.62
CA SER A 9 -64.57 -67.70 -96.97
C SER A 9 -65.31 -67.19 -95.74
N GLU A 10 -65.75 -68.09 -94.85
CA GLU A 10 -66.34 -67.72 -93.56
C GLU A 10 -65.36 -66.93 -92.68
N VAL A 11 -64.11 -67.40 -92.56
CA VAL A 11 -63.04 -66.69 -91.83
C VAL A 11 -62.75 -65.31 -92.43
N ASN A 12 -62.72 -65.21 -93.76
CA ASN A 12 -62.47 -63.95 -94.45
C ASN A 12 -63.61 -62.93 -94.30
N ASN A 13 -64.84 -63.41 -94.28
CA ASN A 13 -66.04 -62.57 -94.17
C ASN A 13 -66.40 -62.22 -92.73
N ASN A 14 -65.77 -62.86 -91.74
CA ASN A 14 -65.96 -62.50 -90.34
C ASN A 14 -65.33 -61.12 -90.06
N GLU A 15 -66.17 -60.13 -89.76
CA GLU A 15 -65.78 -58.75 -89.45
C GLU A 15 -64.73 -58.68 -88.34
N ASN A 16 -64.84 -59.53 -87.30
CA ASN A 16 -63.88 -59.59 -86.20
C ASN A 16 -62.49 -60.02 -86.67
N LEU A 17 -62.42 -60.95 -87.64
CA LEU A 17 -61.15 -61.51 -88.11
C LEU A 17 -60.51 -60.68 -89.23
N LYS A 18 -61.21 -59.68 -89.79
CA LYS A 18 -60.67 -58.81 -90.87
C LYS A 18 -59.32 -58.20 -90.53
N LYS A 19 -59.09 -57.89 -89.26
CA LYS A 19 -57.82 -57.34 -88.76
C LYS A 19 -56.62 -58.27 -88.99
N TYR A 20 -56.82 -59.56 -89.27
CA TYR A 20 -55.77 -60.57 -89.54
C TYR A 20 -55.77 -61.08 -90.99
N ASN A 21 -56.70 -60.58 -91.80
CA ASN A 21 -57.02 -61.17 -93.09
C ASN A 21 -56.32 -60.44 -94.25
N THR A 22 -55.15 -59.84 -94.07
CA THR A 22 -54.57 -59.00 -95.14
C THR A 22 -54.22 -59.81 -96.40
N GLU A 23 -53.84 -61.08 -96.24
CA GLU A 23 -53.46 -61.99 -97.32
C GLU A 23 -54.49 -63.09 -97.62
N LEU A 24 -55.52 -63.26 -96.78
CA LEU A 24 -56.59 -64.25 -97.00
C LEU A 24 -57.42 -64.00 -98.27
N PRO A 25 -57.80 -62.75 -98.65
CA PRO A 25 -58.47 -62.48 -99.91
C PRO A 25 -57.69 -62.95 -101.14
N LYS A 26 -56.35 -62.77 -101.12
CA LYS A 26 -55.45 -63.25 -102.18
C LYS A 26 -55.42 -64.78 -102.23
N THR A 27 -55.41 -65.43 -101.07
CA THR A 27 -55.46 -66.88 -100.94
C THR A 27 -56.79 -67.44 -101.44
N LEU A 28 -57.91 -66.82 -101.08
CA LEU A 28 -59.26 -67.17 -101.54
C LEU A 28 -59.41 -67.05 -103.06
N ASN A 29 -58.91 -65.97 -103.66
CA ASN A 29 -58.94 -65.81 -105.11
C ASN A 29 -58.17 -66.92 -105.83
N LYS A 30 -57.02 -67.35 -105.30
CA LYS A 30 -56.25 -68.47 -105.86
C LYS A 30 -56.96 -69.82 -105.69
N ILE A 31 -57.62 -70.06 -104.54
CA ILE A 31 -58.46 -71.26 -104.32
C ILE A 31 -59.66 -71.27 -105.27
N LYS A 32 -60.30 -70.11 -105.48
CA LYS A 32 -61.42 -69.94 -106.42
C LYS A 32 -61.03 -70.27 -107.85
N GLN A 33 -59.86 -69.82 -108.31
CA GLN A 33 -59.32 -70.16 -109.63
C GLN A 33 -58.97 -71.65 -109.77
N ALA A 34 -58.61 -72.31 -108.67
CA ALA A 34 -58.29 -73.74 -108.62
C ALA A 34 -59.53 -74.65 -108.71
N LEU A 35 -60.69 -74.20 -108.22
CA LEU A 35 -61.93 -74.99 -108.16
C LEU A 35 -62.45 -75.43 -109.53
N TYR A 36 -62.11 -74.72 -110.61
CA TYR A 36 -62.68 -74.94 -111.96
C TYR A 36 -61.74 -75.69 -112.94
N ASN A 37 -60.54 -76.13 -112.53
CA ASN A 37 -59.46 -76.51 -113.48
C ASN A 37 -58.84 -77.93 -113.33
N GLY A 38 -59.56 -78.92 -112.80
CA GLY A 38 -59.17 -80.35 -112.88
C GLY A 38 -58.07 -80.84 -111.90
N ARG A 39 -57.88 -82.18 -111.85
CA ARG A 39 -57.16 -82.94 -110.79
C ARG A 39 -55.66 -82.60 -110.66
N GLU A 40 -55.01 -82.20 -111.75
CA GLU A 40 -53.55 -81.98 -111.81
C GLU A 40 -53.10 -80.70 -111.04
N LYS A 41 -53.97 -79.68 -110.97
CA LYS A 41 -53.69 -78.43 -110.25
C LYS A 41 -54.03 -78.50 -108.75
N PHE A 42 -54.73 -79.53 -108.29
CA PHE A 42 -55.01 -79.71 -106.86
C PHE A 42 -53.73 -79.78 -106.01
N ASN A 43 -52.71 -80.47 -106.52
CA ASN A 43 -51.41 -80.62 -105.86
C ASN A 43 -50.59 -79.31 -105.81
N THR A 44 -50.77 -78.40 -106.79
CA THR A 44 -50.06 -77.11 -106.82
C THR A 44 -50.73 -76.03 -105.97
N HIS A 45 -52.02 -76.18 -105.64
CA HIS A 45 -52.77 -75.18 -104.86
C HIS A 45 -52.80 -75.43 -103.35
N MET A 46 -52.65 -76.68 -102.88
CA MET A 46 -52.57 -76.99 -101.44
C MET A 46 -51.44 -76.25 -100.70
N PRO A 47 -50.21 -76.15 -101.23
CA PRO A 47 -49.15 -75.36 -100.61
C PRO A 47 -49.51 -73.87 -100.45
N LEU A 48 -50.31 -73.31 -101.37
CA LEU A 48 -50.75 -71.92 -101.32
C LEU A 48 -51.80 -71.68 -100.23
N VAL A 49 -52.72 -72.63 -100.03
CA VAL A 49 -53.68 -72.60 -98.91
C VAL A 49 -52.94 -72.70 -97.58
N SER A 50 -52.03 -73.66 -97.47
CA SER A 50 -51.18 -73.82 -96.29
C SER A 50 -50.37 -72.56 -96.01
N GLN A 51 -49.85 -71.90 -97.04
CA GLN A 51 -49.11 -70.63 -96.90
C GLN A 51 -50.03 -69.48 -96.45
N GLY A 52 -51.25 -69.38 -96.98
CA GLY A 52 -52.21 -68.35 -96.58
C GLY A 52 -52.66 -68.50 -95.13
N VAL A 53 -52.98 -69.73 -94.69
CA VAL A 53 -53.33 -70.03 -93.29
C VAL A 53 -52.14 -69.79 -92.37
N ALA A 54 -50.93 -70.19 -92.78
CA ALA A 54 -49.72 -69.94 -91.99
C ALA A 54 -49.43 -68.44 -91.82
N ARG A 55 -49.66 -67.63 -92.87
CA ARG A 55 -49.51 -66.16 -92.79
C ARG A 55 -50.58 -65.51 -91.92
N TRP A 56 -51.83 -65.94 -92.04
CA TRP A 56 -52.91 -65.49 -91.16
C TRP A 56 -52.61 -65.80 -89.69
N LEU A 57 -52.19 -67.04 -89.39
CA LEU A 57 -51.80 -67.43 -88.04
C LEU A 57 -50.59 -66.62 -87.54
N LYS A 58 -49.65 -66.30 -88.42
CA LYS A 58 -48.53 -65.42 -88.13
C LYS A 58 -49.01 -64.00 -87.75
N GLU A 59 -49.94 -63.40 -88.50
CA GLU A 59 -50.52 -62.09 -88.18
C GLU A 59 -51.28 -62.10 -86.84
N VAL A 60 -52.04 -63.16 -86.56
CA VAL A 60 -52.71 -63.36 -85.26
C VAL A 60 -51.67 -63.40 -84.14
N ASN A 61 -50.61 -64.19 -84.32
CA ASN A 61 -49.54 -64.31 -83.33
C ASN A 61 -48.78 -62.98 -83.14
N GLU A 62 -48.43 -62.26 -84.21
CA GLU A 62 -47.73 -60.97 -84.13
C GLU A 62 -48.54 -59.92 -83.37
N LYS A 63 -49.86 -59.84 -83.62
CA LYS A 63 -50.76 -58.91 -82.92
C LYS A 63 -50.99 -59.32 -81.46
N HIS A 64 -51.10 -60.63 -81.18
CA HIS A 64 -51.12 -61.14 -79.81
C HIS A 64 -49.83 -60.76 -79.07
N GLN A 65 -48.66 -61.02 -79.66
CA GLN A 65 -47.37 -60.68 -79.06
C GLN A 65 -47.18 -59.17 -78.87
N SER A 66 -47.73 -58.34 -79.76
CA SER A 66 -47.69 -56.88 -79.64
C SER A 66 -48.44 -56.36 -78.41
N VAL A 67 -49.48 -57.07 -77.95
CA VAL A 67 -50.21 -56.74 -76.71
C VAL A 67 -49.53 -57.33 -75.47
N ILE A 68 -49.05 -58.57 -75.55
CA ILE A 68 -48.48 -59.28 -74.40
C ILE A 68 -47.08 -58.78 -74.04
N THR A 69 -46.22 -58.48 -75.02
CA THR A 69 -44.82 -58.10 -74.76
C THR A 69 -44.70 -56.86 -73.86
N PRO A 70 -45.43 -55.75 -74.09
CA PRO A 70 -45.38 -54.60 -73.19
C PRO A 70 -45.87 -54.91 -71.76
N LEU A 71 -46.86 -55.81 -71.61
CA LEU A 71 -47.38 -56.21 -70.30
C LEU A 71 -46.41 -57.11 -69.53
N GLU A 72 -45.73 -58.05 -70.21
CA GLU A 72 -44.66 -58.85 -69.62
C GLU A 72 -43.47 -57.96 -69.21
N HIS A 73 -43.16 -56.95 -70.02
CA HIS A 73 -42.14 -55.96 -69.70
C HIS A 73 -42.53 -55.11 -68.49
N LEU A 74 -43.78 -54.63 -68.44
CA LEU A 74 -44.31 -53.92 -67.27
C LEU A 74 -44.17 -54.75 -66.00
N LEU A 75 -44.61 -56.01 -66.03
CA LEU A 75 -44.51 -56.92 -64.89
C LEU A 75 -43.05 -57.07 -64.43
N ARG A 76 -42.13 -57.24 -65.38
CA ARG A 76 -40.69 -57.33 -65.09
C ARG A 76 -40.14 -56.03 -64.47
N LEU A 77 -40.51 -54.87 -65.01
CA LEU A 77 -40.09 -53.56 -64.49
C LEU A 77 -40.59 -53.35 -63.06
N VAL A 78 -41.87 -53.60 -62.80
CA VAL A 78 -42.46 -53.45 -61.45
C VAL A 78 -41.77 -54.39 -60.46
N ASN A 79 -41.57 -55.66 -60.81
CA ASN A 79 -40.88 -56.62 -59.95
C ASN A 79 -39.43 -56.20 -59.67
N ASN A 80 -38.70 -55.77 -60.69
CA ASN A 80 -37.31 -55.34 -60.54
C ASN A 80 -37.22 -54.10 -59.65
N HIS A 81 -38.00 -53.06 -59.94
CA HIS A 81 -37.95 -51.82 -59.16
C HIS A 81 -38.44 -51.99 -57.72
N MET A 82 -39.38 -52.91 -57.46
CA MET A 82 -39.82 -53.25 -56.10
C MET A 82 -38.71 -53.92 -55.27
N SER A 83 -37.76 -54.58 -55.93
CA SER A 83 -36.61 -55.23 -55.28
C SER A 83 -35.42 -54.29 -55.02
N ILE A 84 -35.41 -53.09 -55.61
CA ILE A 84 -34.32 -52.13 -55.43
C ILE A 84 -34.32 -51.61 -53.99
N ASP A 85 -33.17 -51.68 -53.33
CA ASP A 85 -32.97 -50.98 -52.08
C ASP A 85 -32.53 -49.54 -52.34
N MET A 86 -33.33 -48.60 -51.83
CA MET A 86 -33.06 -47.16 -51.92
C MET A 86 -32.87 -46.53 -50.54
N SER A 87 -32.81 -47.32 -49.46
CA SER A 87 -32.76 -46.77 -48.10
C SER A 87 -31.50 -45.95 -47.82
N ALA A 88 -30.41 -46.15 -48.57
CA ALA A 88 -29.16 -45.42 -48.45
C ALA A 88 -29.01 -44.24 -49.44
N ILE A 89 -30.04 -43.98 -50.25
CA ILE A 89 -30.06 -42.90 -51.24
C ILE A 89 -30.72 -41.68 -50.62
N ILE A 90 -30.24 -40.47 -50.93
CA ILE A 90 -30.86 -39.24 -50.42
C ILE A 90 -32.30 -39.10 -50.92
N VAL A 91 -33.20 -38.59 -50.08
CA VAL A 91 -34.65 -38.59 -50.33
C VAL A 91 -35.06 -37.91 -51.64
N THR A 92 -34.31 -36.90 -52.09
CA THR A 92 -34.50 -36.22 -53.39
C THR A 92 -34.20 -37.14 -54.57
N GLU A 93 -33.11 -37.90 -54.51
CA GLU A 93 -32.75 -38.90 -55.51
C GLU A 93 -33.71 -40.09 -55.48
N GLN A 94 -34.17 -40.53 -54.29
CA GLN A 94 -35.21 -41.54 -54.19
C GLN A 94 -36.48 -41.11 -54.92
N LEU A 95 -36.96 -39.88 -54.70
CA LEU A 95 -38.13 -39.35 -55.39
C LEU A 95 -37.90 -39.31 -56.90
N HIS A 96 -36.74 -38.85 -57.35
CA HIS A 96 -36.39 -38.82 -58.77
C HIS A 96 -36.43 -40.20 -59.43
N ASN A 97 -35.88 -41.22 -58.74
CA ASN A 97 -35.93 -42.60 -59.21
C ASN A 97 -37.37 -43.11 -59.32
N TRP A 98 -38.21 -42.85 -58.31
CA TRP A 98 -39.62 -43.26 -58.34
C TRP A 98 -40.42 -42.56 -59.45
N GLN A 99 -40.12 -41.30 -59.74
CA GLN A 99 -40.67 -40.59 -60.90
C GLN A 99 -40.25 -41.29 -62.20
N GLY A 100 -38.96 -41.60 -62.38
CA GLY A 100 -38.49 -42.35 -63.54
C GLY A 100 -39.18 -43.71 -63.71
N PHE A 101 -39.27 -44.49 -62.63
CA PHE A 101 -39.89 -45.82 -62.65
C PHE A 101 -41.38 -45.78 -63.01
N SER A 102 -42.14 -44.86 -62.41
CA SER A 102 -43.57 -44.74 -62.66
C SER A 102 -43.89 -44.23 -64.07
N SER A 103 -43.05 -43.37 -64.66
CA SER A 103 -43.16 -42.98 -66.07
C SER A 103 -43.07 -44.19 -67.00
N LEU A 104 -42.09 -45.07 -66.78
CA LEU A 104 -41.92 -46.31 -67.56
C LEU A 104 -43.13 -47.24 -67.46
N TYR A 105 -43.79 -47.30 -66.30
CA TYR A 105 -45.00 -48.12 -66.14
C TYR A 105 -46.14 -47.60 -67.01
N VAL A 106 -46.39 -46.29 -66.97
CA VAL A 106 -47.41 -45.64 -67.79
C VAL A 106 -47.12 -45.83 -69.28
N GLU A 107 -45.85 -45.71 -69.69
CA GLU A 107 -45.41 -45.94 -71.08
C GLU A 107 -45.80 -47.34 -71.58
N LYS A 108 -45.45 -48.40 -70.82
CA LYS A 108 -45.73 -49.79 -71.23
C LYS A 108 -47.21 -50.13 -71.28
N ILE A 109 -48.02 -49.51 -70.44
CA ILE A 109 -49.48 -49.68 -70.50
C ILE A 109 -50.07 -49.00 -71.73
N ILE A 110 -49.61 -47.79 -72.06
CA ILE A 110 -50.04 -47.07 -73.28
C ILE A 110 -49.63 -47.85 -74.54
N GLU A 111 -48.44 -48.48 -74.56
CA GLU A 111 -48.02 -49.37 -75.65
C GLU A 111 -48.98 -50.56 -75.82
N ALA A 112 -49.32 -51.25 -74.72
CA ALA A 112 -50.27 -52.37 -74.74
C ALA A 112 -51.68 -51.93 -75.20
N GLU A 113 -52.14 -50.76 -74.77
CA GLU A 113 -53.45 -50.20 -75.11
C GLU A 113 -53.54 -49.89 -76.62
N LYS A 114 -52.51 -49.23 -77.16
CA LYS A 114 -52.40 -48.99 -78.60
C LYS A 114 -52.36 -50.29 -79.40
N ALA A 115 -51.66 -51.30 -78.91
CA ALA A 115 -51.60 -52.61 -79.56
C ALA A 115 -52.96 -53.33 -79.52
N LEU A 116 -53.72 -53.19 -78.43
CA LEU A 116 -55.01 -53.84 -78.25
C LEU A 116 -56.04 -53.40 -79.29
N HIS A 117 -56.05 -52.11 -79.68
CA HIS A 117 -56.90 -51.61 -80.76
C HIS A 117 -56.67 -52.30 -82.13
N ASN A 118 -55.53 -52.97 -82.30
CA ASN A 118 -55.21 -53.70 -83.53
C ASN A 118 -55.65 -55.19 -83.50
N VAL A 119 -56.21 -55.67 -82.39
CA VAL A 119 -56.76 -57.04 -82.19
C VAL A 119 -58.26 -57.06 -82.52
N ASP A 120 -58.87 -58.22 -82.76
CA ASP A 120 -60.33 -58.31 -83.01
C ASP A 120 -61.18 -57.67 -81.91
N GLU A 121 -62.33 -57.14 -82.32
CA GLU A 121 -63.22 -56.34 -81.48
C GLU A 121 -63.74 -57.12 -80.25
N ASN A 122 -63.99 -58.43 -80.39
CA ASN A 122 -64.43 -59.25 -79.25
C ASN A 122 -63.36 -59.37 -78.16
N LEU A 123 -62.09 -59.57 -78.54
CA LEU A 123 -60.98 -59.60 -77.58
C LEU A 123 -60.70 -58.21 -77.01
N GLU A 124 -60.75 -57.17 -77.85
CA GLU A 124 -60.62 -55.78 -77.44
C GLU A 124 -61.63 -55.42 -76.36
N ILE A 125 -62.93 -55.66 -76.58
CA ILE A 125 -64.02 -55.39 -75.62
C ILE A 125 -63.80 -56.14 -74.29
N LYS A 126 -63.26 -57.36 -74.34
CA LYS A 126 -63.02 -58.18 -73.13
C LYS A 126 -61.79 -57.75 -72.35
N LEU A 127 -60.75 -57.27 -73.02
CA LEU A 127 -59.46 -56.96 -72.41
C LEU A 127 -59.30 -55.49 -72.05
N ALA A 128 -59.94 -54.57 -72.77
CA ALA A 128 -59.84 -53.13 -72.53
C ALA A 128 -60.20 -52.73 -71.08
N PRO A 129 -61.30 -53.23 -70.46
CA PRO A 129 -61.61 -52.89 -69.08
C PRO A 129 -60.55 -53.35 -68.08
N LYS A 130 -59.86 -54.48 -68.36
CA LYS A 130 -58.78 -54.99 -67.49
C LYS A 130 -57.52 -54.14 -67.63
N LEU A 131 -57.20 -53.74 -68.86
CA LEU A 131 -56.07 -52.87 -69.14
C LEU A 131 -56.28 -51.47 -68.56
N ASP A 132 -57.52 -50.95 -68.60
CA ASP A 132 -57.90 -49.68 -67.99
C ASP A 132 -57.69 -49.67 -66.48
N LEU A 133 -57.98 -50.78 -65.78
CA LEU A 133 -57.69 -50.89 -64.35
C LEU A 133 -56.19 -50.78 -64.09
N ILE A 134 -55.36 -51.51 -64.85
CA ILE A 134 -53.89 -51.45 -64.75
C ILE A 134 -53.39 -50.03 -65.04
N LYS A 135 -53.97 -49.37 -66.05
CA LYS A 135 -53.68 -47.99 -66.45
C LYS A 135 -53.98 -46.99 -65.35
N GLN A 136 -55.18 -47.02 -64.78
CA GLN A 136 -55.57 -46.12 -63.69
C GLN A 136 -54.64 -46.27 -62.49
N VAL A 137 -54.31 -47.50 -62.14
CA VAL A 137 -53.44 -47.85 -61.02
C VAL A 137 -52.01 -47.30 -61.23
N ALA A 138 -51.42 -47.50 -62.41
CA ALA A 138 -50.11 -46.93 -62.74
C ALA A 138 -50.13 -45.39 -62.84
N GLN A 139 -51.19 -44.81 -63.38
CA GLN A 139 -51.38 -43.36 -63.46
C GLN A 139 -51.52 -42.73 -62.07
N ASN A 140 -52.24 -43.36 -61.15
CA ASN A 140 -52.37 -42.90 -59.77
C ASN A 140 -51.02 -42.89 -59.05
N PHE A 141 -50.20 -43.94 -59.23
CA PHE A 141 -48.85 -43.98 -58.68
C PHE A 141 -47.95 -42.90 -59.29
N TRP A 142 -47.96 -42.74 -60.62
CA TRP A 142 -47.26 -41.66 -61.33
C TRP A 142 -47.67 -40.29 -60.79
N SER A 143 -48.96 -39.98 -60.78
CA SER A 143 -49.52 -38.72 -60.27
C SER A 143 -49.13 -38.45 -58.81
N SER A 144 -49.04 -39.48 -57.97
CA SER A 144 -48.59 -39.33 -56.58
C SER A 144 -47.13 -38.90 -56.48
N VAL A 145 -46.23 -39.48 -57.29
CA VAL A 145 -44.79 -39.18 -57.20
C VAL A 145 -44.38 -37.93 -57.99
N ILE A 146 -45.16 -37.51 -58.99
CA ILE A 146 -44.94 -36.22 -59.68
C ILE A 146 -45.70 -35.06 -59.03
N ASP A 147 -46.44 -35.32 -57.96
CA ASP A 147 -47.18 -34.28 -57.27
C ASP A 147 -46.21 -33.18 -56.79
N ARG A 148 -46.56 -31.93 -57.12
CA ARG A 148 -45.70 -30.78 -56.82
C ARG A 148 -45.56 -30.55 -55.32
N SER A 149 -46.59 -30.83 -54.53
CA SER A 149 -46.53 -30.72 -53.07
C SER A 149 -45.60 -31.78 -52.47
N VAL A 150 -45.58 -33.00 -53.03
CA VAL A 150 -44.62 -34.05 -52.65
C VAL A 150 -43.20 -33.62 -52.97
N THR A 151 -42.96 -33.14 -54.20
CA THR A 151 -41.64 -32.64 -54.63
C THR A 151 -41.12 -31.53 -53.73
N ASN A 152 -41.94 -30.49 -53.50
CA ASN A 152 -41.58 -29.36 -52.63
C ASN A 152 -41.31 -29.81 -51.19
N SER A 153 -42.07 -30.79 -50.68
CA SER A 153 -41.91 -31.30 -49.32
C SER A 153 -40.60 -32.07 -49.16
N VAL A 154 -40.25 -32.92 -50.14
CA VAL A 154 -38.99 -33.66 -50.17
C VAL A 154 -37.78 -32.71 -50.27
N GLU A 155 -37.84 -31.71 -51.14
CA GLU A 155 -36.78 -30.68 -51.23
C GLU A 155 -36.64 -29.88 -49.93
N THR A 156 -37.75 -29.45 -49.33
CA THR A 156 -37.74 -28.72 -48.06
C THR A 156 -37.15 -29.57 -46.94
N LEU A 157 -37.48 -30.85 -46.89
CA LEU A 157 -36.96 -31.80 -45.91
C LEU A 157 -35.45 -31.97 -46.08
N TYR A 158 -34.97 -32.23 -47.30
CA TYR A 158 -33.54 -32.34 -47.61
C TYR A 158 -32.76 -31.07 -47.22
N ASN A 159 -33.28 -29.90 -47.59
CA ASN A 159 -32.67 -28.63 -47.23
C ASN A 159 -32.59 -28.43 -45.71
N LYS A 160 -33.61 -28.85 -44.96
CA LYS A 160 -33.61 -28.79 -43.49
C LYS A 160 -32.63 -29.80 -42.86
N LEU A 161 -32.59 -31.04 -43.35
CA LEU A 161 -31.64 -32.07 -42.90
C LEU A 161 -30.19 -31.64 -43.16
N THR A 162 -29.92 -30.84 -44.19
CA THR A 162 -28.57 -30.32 -44.47
C THR A 162 -28.24 -29.05 -43.68
N SER A 163 -29.15 -28.07 -43.63
CA SER A 163 -28.86 -26.73 -43.10
C SER A 163 -28.89 -26.62 -41.57
N ILE A 164 -29.76 -27.38 -40.90
CA ILE A 164 -29.89 -27.35 -39.44
C ILE A 164 -28.61 -27.86 -38.75
N PRO A 165 -28.02 -29.02 -39.12
CA PRO A 165 -26.79 -29.51 -38.49
C PRO A 165 -25.61 -28.54 -38.69
N GLN A 166 -25.48 -27.97 -39.89
CA GLN A 166 -24.44 -26.98 -40.19
C GLN A 166 -24.60 -25.73 -39.32
N THR A 167 -25.82 -25.22 -39.19
CA THR A 167 -26.12 -24.04 -38.36
C THR A 167 -25.86 -24.32 -36.89
N LEU A 168 -26.26 -25.48 -36.40
CA LEU A 168 -26.06 -25.87 -35.01
C LEU A 168 -24.57 -26.07 -34.69
N THR A 169 -23.82 -26.73 -35.58
CA THR A 169 -22.36 -26.89 -35.47
C THR A 169 -21.64 -25.55 -35.40
N LYS A 170 -22.03 -24.58 -36.24
CA LYS A 170 -21.50 -23.21 -36.19
C LYS A 170 -21.82 -22.52 -34.86
N ARG A 171 -23.05 -22.67 -34.35
CA ARG A 171 -23.47 -22.10 -33.06
C ARG A 171 -22.72 -22.72 -31.89
N ILE A 172 -22.53 -24.04 -31.88
CA ILE A 172 -21.72 -24.75 -30.88
C ILE A 172 -20.31 -24.16 -30.87
N SER A 173 -19.64 -24.09 -32.03
CA SER A 173 -18.30 -23.51 -32.15
C SER A 173 -18.22 -22.09 -31.61
N ALA A 174 -19.16 -21.22 -31.99
CA ALA A 174 -19.17 -19.83 -31.55
C ALA A 174 -19.36 -19.72 -30.02
N LYS A 175 -20.28 -20.50 -29.44
CA LYS A 175 -20.54 -20.49 -27.99
C LYS A 175 -19.38 -21.07 -27.20
N THR A 176 -18.78 -22.18 -27.63
CA THR A 176 -17.59 -22.75 -26.97
C THR A 176 -16.40 -21.80 -27.07
N GLN A 177 -16.20 -21.14 -28.21
CA GLN A 177 -15.14 -20.14 -28.37
C GLN A 177 -15.36 -18.93 -27.44
N THR A 178 -16.61 -18.48 -27.29
CA THR A 178 -16.94 -17.37 -26.37
C THR A 178 -16.57 -17.71 -24.94
N VAL A 179 -16.88 -18.93 -24.49
CA VAL A 179 -16.52 -19.42 -23.15
C VAL A 179 -15.00 -19.49 -23.01
N GLN A 180 -14.30 -20.07 -23.98
CA GLN A 180 -12.84 -20.19 -23.97
C GLN A 180 -12.15 -18.82 -23.91
N SER A 181 -12.56 -17.86 -24.74
CA SER A 181 -12.02 -16.50 -24.71
C SER A 181 -12.29 -15.80 -23.36
N THR A 182 -13.47 -16.01 -22.77
CA THR A 182 -13.80 -15.45 -21.45
C THR A 182 -12.90 -16.03 -20.36
N LEU A 183 -12.66 -17.34 -20.38
CA LEU A 183 -11.75 -18.00 -19.44
C LEU A 183 -10.32 -17.48 -19.60
N ASN A 184 -9.82 -17.36 -20.82
CA ASN A 184 -8.48 -16.82 -21.08
C ASN A 184 -8.31 -15.39 -20.53
N VAL A 185 -9.29 -14.51 -20.75
CA VAL A 185 -9.27 -13.15 -20.16
C VAL A 185 -9.25 -13.20 -18.62
N LYS A 186 -9.91 -14.19 -18.00
CA LYS A 186 -9.87 -14.36 -16.54
C LYS A 186 -8.52 -14.89 -16.06
N PHE A 187 -7.90 -15.82 -16.78
CA PHE A 187 -6.54 -16.30 -16.49
C PHE A 187 -5.51 -15.17 -16.59
N ASP A 188 -5.59 -14.32 -17.63
CA ASP A 188 -4.69 -13.17 -17.79
C ASP A 188 -4.81 -12.18 -16.62
N LYS A 189 -6.03 -11.96 -16.11
CA LYS A 189 -6.26 -11.13 -14.91
C LYS A 189 -5.64 -11.73 -13.66
N ILE A 190 -5.72 -13.05 -13.49
CA ILE A 190 -5.07 -13.73 -12.35
C ILE A 190 -3.55 -13.62 -12.47
N ALA A 191 -2.99 -13.81 -13.67
CA ALA A 191 -1.56 -13.65 -13.93
C ALA A 191 -1.08 -12.23 -13.56
N ALA A 192 -1.82 -11.19 -13.99
CA ALA A 192 -1.52 -9.81 -13.64
C ALA A 192 -1.59 -9.56 -12.12
N ASN A 193 -2.56 -10.16 -11.43
CA ASN A 193 -2.68 -10.04 -9.97
C ASN A 193 -1.51 -10.72 -9.23
N ILE A 194 -1.04 -11.88 -9.70
CA ILE A 194 0.14 -12.57 -9.15
C ILE A 194 1.38 -11.68 -9.29
N GLU A 195 1.59 -11.09 -10.46
CA GLU A 195 2.73 -10.19 -10.70
C GLU A 195 2.64 -8.91 -9.86
N ASN A 196 1.45 -8.33 -9.71
CA ASN A 196 1.24 -7.19 -8.82
C ASN A 196 1.53 -7.54 -7.36
N PHE A 197 1.05 -8.71 -6.90
CA PHE A 197 1.31 -9.19 -5.55
C PHE A 197 2.82 -9.38 -5.30
N LYS A 198 3.55 -9.96 -6.26
CA LYS A 198 5.01 -10.09 -6.21
C LYS A 198 5.70 -8.74 -6.05
N LYS A 199 5.30 -7.73 -6.84
CA LYS A 199 5.85 -6.36 -6.74
C LYS A 199 5.59 -5.73 -5.38
N ILE A 200 4.34 -5.81 -4.89
CA ILE A 200 3.96 -5.27 -3.57
C ILE A 200 4.76 -5.97 -2.46
N LYS A 201 4.83 -7.31 -2.48
CA LYS A 201 5.61 -8.09 -1.50
C LYS A 201 7.07 -7.64 -1.47
N ASN A 202 7.72 -7.54 -2.62
CA ASN A 202 9.12 -7.14 -2.70
C ASN A 202 9.35 -5.72 -2.17
N SER A 203 8.46 -4.77 -2.50
CA SER A 203 8.54 -3.40 -1.99
C SER A 203 8.40 -3.33 -0.46
N GLN A 204 7.45 -4.08 0.12
CA GLN A 204 7.23 -4.11 1.57
C GLN A 204 8.41 -4.76 2.30
N ILE A 205 8.91 -5.90 1.83
CA ILE A 205 10.10 -6.54 2.40
C ILE A 205 11.33 -5.62 2.32
N GLN A 206 11.52 -4.92 1.20
CA GLN A 206 12.59 -3.94 1.07
C GLN A 206 12.46 -2.81 2.10
N SER A 207 11.25 -2.29 2.31
CA SER A 207 11.00 -1.23 3.29
C SER A 207 11.29 -1.69 4.72
N ILE A 208 10.91 -2.92 5.08
CA ILE A 208 11.23 -3.51 6.38
C ILE A 208 12.76 -3.64 6.54
N ASN A 209 13.44 -4.21 5.54
CA ASN A 209 14.89 -4.38 5.58
C ASN A 209 15.63 -3.03 5.67
N SER A 210 15.16 -2.01 4.95
CA SER A 210 15.72 -0.66 5.04
C SER A 210 15.52 -0.05 6.43
N ALA A 211 14.36 -0.23 7.05
CA ALA A 211 14.09 0.27 8.39
C ALA A 211 14.96 -0.43 9.45
N VAL A 212 15.09 -1.77 9.37
CA VAL A 212 15.97 -2.56 10.25
C VAL A 212 17.43 -2.13 10.08
N SER A 213 17.90 -1.99 8.83
CA SER A 213 19.25 -1.55 8.54
C SER A 213 19.54 -0.14 9.07
N ALA A 214 18.61 0.80 8.89
CA ALA A 214 18.76 2.17 9.40
C ALA A 214 18.79 2.20 10.93
N ALA A 215 17.91 1.45 11.60
CA ALA A 215 17.88 1.37 13.05
C ALA A 215 19.15 0.72 13.61
N ASN A 216 19.65 -0.35 12.97
CA ASN A 216 20.91 -0.97 13.33
C ASN A 216 22.09 0.00 13.12
N GLN A 217 22.11 0.75 12.02
CA GLN A 217 23.15 1.75 11.76
C GLN A 217 23.18 2.82 12.85
N HIS A 218 22.03 3.38 13.26
CA HIS A 218 21.97 4.38 14.33
C HIS A 218 22.51 3.85 15.66
N ILE A 219 22.24 2.58 16.00
CA ILE A 219 22.79 1.98 17.21
C ILE A 219 24.30 1.75 17.09
N VAL A 220 24.77 1.27 15.94
CA VAL A 220 26.21 1.12 15.69
C VAL A 220 26.93 2.47 15.81
N GLU A 221 26.36 3.55 15.28
CA GLU A 221 26.90 4.90 15.41
C GLU A 221 26.96 5.37 16.87
N LEU A 222 25.92 5.07 17.67
CA LEU A 222 25.90 5.39 19.11
C LEU A 222 26.90 4.57 19.93
N ILE A 223 27.05 3.28 19.64
CA ILE A 223 28.01 2.40 20.32
C ILE A 223 29.45 2.71 19.87
N GLY A 224 29.63 3.13 18.62
CA GLY A 224 30.89 3.45 17.98
C GLY A 224 31.68 2.22 17.51
N ASP A 225 32.43 2.39 16.42
CA ASP A 225 33.12 1.29 15.69
C ASP A 225 34.36 0.70 16.41
N SER A 226 34.74 1.26 17.56
CA SER A 226 35.88 0.77 18.35
C SER A 226 35.38 0.00 19.56
N GLN A 227 36.18 -0.95 20.09
CA GLN A 227 35.82 -1.75 21.26
C GLN A 227 35.30 -0.92 22.47
N ASN A 228 35.70 0.36 22.55
CA ASN A 228 35.27 1.30 23.59
C ASN A 228 34.74 2.61 23.00
N GLY A 229 34.01 2.56 21.88
CA GLY A 229 33.49 3.74 21.18
C GLY A 229 32.61 4.61 22.08
N PHE A 230 31.59 3.98 22.68
CA PHE A 230 30.66 4.63 23.60
C PHE A 230 31.37 5.23 24.82
N ASP A 231 32.31 4.48 25.38
CA ASP A 231 33.06 4.93 26.55
C ASP A 231 33.94 6.13 26.18
N THR A 232 34.62 6.08 25.03
CA THR A 232 35.47 7.16 24.54
C THR A 232 34.68 8.43 24.25
N ASN A 233 33.55 8.31 23.54
CA ASN A 233 32.80 9.43 23.00
C ASN A 233 31.90 10.10 24.03
N TYR A 234 31.36 9.32 24.98
CA TYR A 234 30.38 9.81 25.94
C TYR A 234 30.86 9.67 27.38
N LYS A 235 31.04 8.44 27.89
CA LYS A 235 31.35 8.18 29.31
C LYS A 235 32.57 8.96 29.77
N ASN A 236 33.71 8.75 29.11
CA ASN A 236 34.99 9.38 29.45
C ASN A 236 34.96 10.91 29.29
N GLN A 237 34.16 11.45 28.36
CA GLN A 237 34.02 12.91 28.21
C GLN A 237 33.26 13.51 29.40
N ILE A 238 32.19 12.86 29.83
CA ILE A 238 31.42 13.26 31.02
C ILE A 238 32.30 13.12 32.27
N SER A 239 32.99 11.98 32.45
CA SER A 239 33.89 11.78 33.59
C SER A 239 35.00 12.84 33.61
N LYS A 240 35.57 13.21 32.44
CA LYS A 240 36.56 14.31 32.34
C LYS A 240 36.00 15.66 32.78
N ARG A 241 34.75 15.99 32.46
CA ARG A 241 34.10 17.24 32.89
C ARG A 241 33.91 17.28 34.40
N PHE A 242 33.46 16.18 35.01
CA PHE A 242 33.39 16.05 36.47
C PHE A 242 34.75 16.16 37.14
N THR A 243 35.78 15.48 36.60
CA THR A 243 37.15 15.59 37.12
C THR A 243 37.68 17.02 37.01
N ALA A 244 37.41 17.73 35.90
CA ALA A 244 37.79 19.13 35.75
C ALA A 244 37.08 20.02 36.78
N LEU A 245 35.77 19.84 36.97
CA LEU A 245 34.99 20.55 37.99
C LEU A 245 35.53 20.30 39.39
N ARG A 246 35.80 19.03 39.73
CA ARG A 246 36.40 18.64 41.01
C ARG A 246 37.74 19.32 41.22
N ASN A 247 38.64 19.25 40.23
CA ASN A 247 39.96 19.84 40.31
C ASN A 247 39.92 21.37 40.47
N GLU A 248 39.01 22.06 39.76
CA GLU A 248 38.82 23.50 39.97
C GLU A 248 38.33 23.81 41.38
N ILE A 249 37.37 23.05 41.92
CA ILE A 249 36.90 23.25 43.31
C ILE A 249 38.04 22.94 44.29
N GLU A 250 38.79 21.85 44.11
CA GLU A 250 39.94 21.47 44.93
C GLU A 250 41.01 22.58 44.96
N ARG A 251 41.25 23.29 43.85
CA ARG A 251 42.16 24.45 43.82
C ARG A 251 41.72 25.58 44.75
N PHE A 252 40.45 25.68 45.13
CA PHE A 252 39.96 26.69 46.06
C PHE A 252 39.99 26.20 47.51
N VAL A 253 39.79 24.90 47.76
CA VAL A 253 39.51 24.36 49.11
C VAL A 253 40.60 23.45 49.70
N LYS A 254 41.57 22.97 48.91
CA LYS A 254 42.57 22.01 49.38
C LYS A 254 43.80 22.70 49.98
N LYS A 255 44.26 22.19 51.14
CA LYS A 255 45.49 22.61 51.81
C LYS A 255 46.61 21.67 51.36
N ASP A 256 47.33 22.04 50.30
CA ASP A 256 48.52 21.27 49.90
C ASP A 256 49.72 21.67 50.76
N SER A 257 50.61 20.70 50.98
CA SER A 257 51.77 20.70 51.87
C SER A 257 52.73 21.90 51.68
N GLY A 258 52.30 23.08 52.14
CA GLY A 258 53.08 24.32 52.17
C GLY A 258 52.39 25.55 51.57
N ASN A 259 51.29 25.43 50.80
CA ASN A 259 50.62 26.57 50.17
C ASN A 259 49.09 26.51 50.37
N THR A 260 48.59 27.24 51.35
CA THR A 260 47.16 27.56 51.49
C THR A 260 46.70 28.46 50.33
N THR A 261 45.49 28.21 49.80
CA THR A 261 44.87 29.04 48.74
C THR A 261 44.62 30.45 49.26
N GLU A 262 44.55 31.46 48.38
CA GLU A 262 44.31 32.85 48.81
C GLU A 262 42.99 32.95 49.59
N LEU A 263 41.97 32.21 49.19
CA LEU A 263 40.70 32.14 49.91
C LEU A 263 40.89 31.57 51.33
N LEU A 264 41.57 30.42 51.47
CA LEU A 264 41.86 29.83 52.78
C LEU A 264 42.75 30.73 53.64
N LYS A 265 43.70 31.44 53.04
CA LYS A 265 44.53 32.44 53.72
C LYS A 265 43.71 33.60 54.22
N GLN A 266 42.83 34.17 53.39
CA GLN A 266 41.95 35.26 53.80
C GLN A 266 40.98 34.81 54.91
N PHE A 267 40.46 33.58 54.85
CA PHE A 267 39.64 33.03 55.94
C PHE A 267 40.45 32.76 57.22
N GLU A 268 41.67 32.22 57.13
CA GLU A 268 42.58 32.07 58.28
C GLU A 268 42.96 33.44 58.85
N MET A 269 43.21 34.45 58.01
CA MET A 269 43.49 35.84 58.41
C MET A 269 42.30 36.49 59.10
N VAL A 270 41.09 36.34 58.58
CA VAL A 270 39.86 36.83 59.23
C VAL A 270 39.64 36.12 60.55
N THR A 271 39.83 34.81 60.61
CA THR A 271 39.69 34.02 61.85
C THR A 271 40.71 34.44 62.89
N ASN A 272 41.97 34.63 62.50
CA ASN A 272 43.03 35.10 63.38
C ASN A 272 42.84 36.56 63.79
N GLY A 273 42.41 37.43 62.86
CA GLY A 273 42.08 38.82 63.15
C GLY A 273 40.90 38.94 64.13
N ILE A 274 39.89 38.07 64.04
CA ILE A 274 38.80 37.99 65.02
C ILE A 274 39.34 37.54 66.39
N ARG A 275 40.24 36.55 66.45
CA ARG A 275 40.88 36.12 67.70
C ARG A 275 41.78 37.20 68.31
N GLU A 276 42.57 37.89 67.50
CA GLU A 276 43.43 39.00 67.94
C GLU A 276 42.59 40.19 68.41
N LEU A 277 41.53 40.53 67.68
CA LEU A 277 40.57 41.53 68.10
C LEU A 277 39.92 41.13 69.43
N GLN A 278 39.56 39.86 69.60
CA GLN A 278 39.03 39.33 70.87
C GLN A 278 40.03 39.51 72.02
N VAL A 279 41.31 39.18 71.80
CA VAL A 279 42.38 39.34 72.81
C VAL A 279 42.65 40.81 73.12
N ASN A 280 42.73 41.67 72.11
CA ASN A 280 42.99 43.10 72.29
C ASN A 280 41.82 43.80 72.97
N VAL A 281 40.58 43.51 72.54
CA VAL A 281 39.37 44.00 73.19
C VAL A 281 39.31 43.53 74.64
N GLN A 282 39.63 42.26 74.94
CA GLN A 282 39.75 41.78 76.33
C GLN A 282 40.82 42.53 77.13
N GLY A 283 42.00 42.77 76.54
CA GLY A 283 43.10 43.48 77.17
C GLY A 283 42.76 44.94 77.48
N ASP A 284 42.26 45.67 76.49
CA ASP A 284 41.89 47.08 76.61
C ASP A 284 40.71 47.27 77.56
N LEU A 285 39.75 46.34 77.58
CA LEU A 285 38.64 46.38 78.52
C LEU A 285 39.04 46.00 79.95
N GLN A 286 39.97 45.07 80.14
CA GLN A 286 40.52 44.79 81.46
C GLN A 286 41.30 46.01 81.98
N LYS A 287 41.98 46.73 81.09
CA LYS A 287 42.66 47.98 81.41
C LYS A 287 41.66 49.07 81.78
N LEU A 288 40.60 49.26 80.99
CA LEU A 288 39.50 50.18 81.31
C LEU A 288 38.81 49.83 82.63
N LYS A 289 38.59 48.54 82.91
CA LYS A 289 38.07 48.06 84.21
C LYS A 289 39.00 48.47 85.34
N ASN A 290 40.31 48.28 85.20
CA ASN A 290 41.28 48.68 86.20
C ASN A 290 41.31 50.20 86.37
N ASP A 291 41.23 50.98 85.29
CA ASP A 291 41.23 52.44 85.32
C ASP A 291 39.96 53.00 85.99
N ILE A 292 38.79 52.43 85.69
CA ILE A 292 37.52 52.79 86.34
C ILE A 292 37.52 52.38 87.82
N THR A 293 38.09 51.22 88.16
CA THR A 293 38.20 50.77 89.56
C THR A 293 39.15 51.68 90.35
N ALA A 294 40.28 52.05 89.76
CA ALA A 294 41.22 53.00 90.36
C ALA A 294 40.62 54.41 90.51
N LEU A 295 39.82 54.86 89.54
CA LEU A 295 39.08 56.13 89.61
C LEU A 295 38.01 56.09 90.70
N ALA A 296 37.29 54.97 90.84
CA ALA A 296 36.34 54.76 91.93
C ALA A 296 37.03 54.78 93.30
N ASP A 297 38.15 54.04 93.47
CA ASP A 297 38.90 54.01 94.73
C ASP A 297 39.44 55.39 95.13
N THR A 298 39.77 56.26 94.16
CA THR A 298 40.27 57.62 94.41
C THR A 298 39.17 58.63 94.75
N VAL A 299 37.93 58.38 94.32
CA VAL A 299 36.77 59.27 94.54
C VAL A 299 36.06 58.98 95.85
N TYR A 300 36.14 57.75 96.38
CA TYR A 300 35.35 57.32 97.54
C TYR A 300 36.09 57.34 98.90
N SER A 301 37.32 57.85 99.01
CA SER A 301 38.11 57.75 100.26
C SER A 301 38.49 59.06 100.98
N ASP A 302 38.20 60.26 100.48
CA ASP A 302 38.45 61.50 101.26
C ASP A 302 37.65 62.73 100.78
N ASP A 303 36.86 63.31 101.69
CA ASP A 303 35.93 64.43 101.47
C ASP A 303 36.60 65.82 101.32
N ARG A 304 37.93 65.88 101.08
CA ARG A 304 38.67 67.13 100.86
C ARG A 304 39.81 66.99 99.84
N ASN A 305 39.49 66.57 98.61
CA ASN A 305 40.50 66.42 97.56
C ASN A 305 40.85 67.76 96.83
N PRO A 306 42.12 68.21 96.84
CA PRO A 306 42.58 69.48 96.24
C PRO A 306 42.52 69.59 94.70
N LEU A 307 42.23 68.49 93.97
CA LEU A 307 42.30 68.47 92.50
C LEU A 307 41.15 69.18 91.77
N VAL A 308 40.03 69.50 92.45
CA VAL A 308 38.88 70.17 91.80
C VAL A 308 38.99 71.70 91.84
N ASN A 309 39.66 72.29 92.85
CA ASN A 309 39.78 73.75 92.97
C ASN A 309 40.92 74.32 92.11
N ASP A 310 42.03 73.61 91.98
CA ASP A 310 43.18 74.08 91.18
C ASP A 310 42.93 73.90 89.68
N ALA A 311 42.23 72.83 89.26
CA ALA A 311 41.84 72.63 87.86
C ALA A 311 40.78 73.64 87.36
N LEU A 312 39.85 74.08 88.21
CA LEU A 312 38.85 75.11 87.85
C LEU A 312 39.42 76.53 87.86
N THR A 313 40.45 76.80 88.67
CA THR A 313 41.15 78.10 88.68
C THR A 313 42.14 78.21 87.51
N GLN A 314 42.79 77.11 87.12
CA GLN A 314 43.64 77.03 85.93
C GLN A 314 42.82 77.15 84.63
N LEU A 315 41.63 76.54 84.56
CA LEU A 315 40.71 76.67 83.41
C LEU A 315 40.20 78.10 83.19
N LYS A 316 40.09 78.90 84.26
CA LYS A 316 39.65 80.31 84.21
C LYS A 316 40.77 81.26 83.75
N ASN A 317 42.03 80.97 84.10
CA ASN A 317 43.21 81.72 83.65
C ASN A 317 43.69 81.31 82.24
N ASP A 318 43.46 80.05 81.84
CA ASP A 318 43.75 79.55 80.49
C ASP A 318 42.70 80.04 79.46
N MET A 319 41.46 80.35 79.89
CA MET A 319 40.42 80.98 79.04
C MET A 319 40.69 82.47 78.70
N GLU A 320 41.42 83.22 79.55
CA GLU A 320 41.76 84.63 79.30
C GLU A 320 43.06 84.76 78.47
N THR A 321 43.94 83.77 78.55
CA THR A 321 45.16 83.65 77.74
C THR A 321 44.87 83.19 76.30
N LEU A 322 43.82 82.37 76.08
CA LEU A 322 43.36 81.92 74.75
C LEU A 322 42.75 83.06 73.88
N ARG A 323 42.46 84.23 74.46
CA ARG A 323 41.92 85.40 73.73
C ARG A 323 43.00 86.33 73.16
N ASN A 324 44.26 86.18 73.57
CA ASN A 324 45.39 87.01 73.15
C ASN A 324 46.45 86.27 72.31
N THR A 325 46.21 85.01 71.91
CA THR A 325 47.11 84.21 71.06
C THR A 325 46.54 83.91 69.67
N THR A 326 45.59 84.72 69.19
CA THR A 326 45.02 84.65 67.82
C THR A 326 45.77 85.53 66.81
N ALA A 327 46.79 86.30 67.24
CA ALA A 327 47.58 87.17 66.35
C ALA A 327 48.92 86.55 65.89
N ALA A 328 49.43 85.50 66.54
CA ALA A 328 50.72 84.87 66.20
C ALA A 328 50.59 83.65 65.27
N ILE A 329 49.38 83.10 65.11
CA ILE A 329 49.10 81.94 64.23
C ILE A 329 48.90 82.41 62.77
N THR A 330 48.40 83.63 62.55
CA THR A 330 48.24 84.22 61.20
C THR A 330 49.58 84.48 60.51
N ALA A 331 50.63 84.87 61.24
CA ALA A 331 51.96 85.15 60.67
C ALA A 331 52.79 83.90 60.31
N LYS A 332 52.49 82.73 60.89
CA LYS A 332 53.14 81.45 60.54
C LYS A 332 52.48 80.77 59.32
N SER A 333 51.20 81.07 59.08
CA SER A 333 50.42 80.62 57.92
C SER A 333 50.92 81.25 56.60
N ASP A 334 51.28 82.54 56.60
CA ASP A 334 51.81 83.26 55.42
C ASP A 334 53.22 82.78 54.98
N SER A 335 53.98 82.15 55.88
CA SER A 335 55.31 81.60 55.62
C SER A 335 55.28 80.20 55.00
N LEU A 336 54.26 79.40 55.29
CA LEU A 336 54.04 78.06 54.70
C LEU A 336 53.42 78.16 53.30
N GLN A 337 52.63 79.21 53.03
CA GLN A 337 52.03 79.48 51.72
C GLN A 337 53.07 79.88 50.64
N ARG A 338 54.20 80.50 51.02
CA ARG A 338 55.30 80.81 50.07
C ARG A 338 56.15 79.58 49.69
N GLN A 339 56.36 78.63 50.60
CA GLN A 339 57.13 77.41 50.32
C GLN A 339 56.38 76.37 49.47
N TYR A 340 55.05 76.40 49.45
CA TYR A 340 54.23 75.54 48.58
C TYR A 340 54.10 76.08 47.13
N THR A 341 54.27 77.40 46.93
CA THR A 341 54.00 78.04 45.63
C THR A 341 55.16 77.97 44.63
N GLU A 342 56.40 77.73 45.08
CA GLU A 342 57.59 77.87 44.23
C GLU A 342 58.22 76.56 43.72
N SER A 343 57.63 75.37 43.90
CA SER A 343 58.28 74.13 43.40
C SER A 343 57.40 72.94 42.96
N CYS A 344 56.07 72.95 43.08
CA CYS A 344 55.25 71.79 42.66
C CYS A 344 54.02 72.08 41.77
N LYS A 345 53.77 73.34 41.37
CA LYS A 345 52.61 73.70 40.53
C LYS A 345 52.85 73.53 39.02
N GLU A 346 54.09 73.62 38.53
CA GLU A 346 54.38 73.49 37.08
C GLU A 346 54.34 72.05 36.55
N THR A 347 54.31 71.02 37.41
CA THR A 347 54.21 69.61 36.95
C THR A 347 52.76 69.08 36.92
N ILE A 348 51.81 69.76 37.58
CA ILE A 348 50.41 69.27 37.72
C ILE A 348 49.48 69.85 36.63
N ASP A 349 49.79 70.99 36.00
CA ASP A 349 48.95 71.56 34.92
C ASP A 349 49.07 70.84 33.56
N ILE A 350 50.00 69.88 33.42
CA ILE A 350 50.15 69.07 32.19
C ILE A 350 49.28 67.79 32.22
N PHE A 351 48.86 67.30 33.39
CA PHE A 351 48.07 66.06 33.51
C PHE A 351 46.54 66.24 33.46
N ALA A 352 46.02 67.47 33.67
CA ALA A 352 44.57 67.73 33.69
C ALA A 352 43.94 67.94 32.29
N ASN A 353 44.73 68.20 31.24
CA ASN A 353 44.20 68.57 29.92
C ASN A 353 43.95 67.40 28.95
N GLN A 354 44.19 66.14 29.37
CA GLN A 354 43.94 64.95 28.53
C GLN A 354 42.62 64.20 28.81
N TYR A 355 41.88 64.51 29.88
CA TYR A 355 40.62 63.80 30.21
C TYR A 355 39.33 64.44 29.64
N GLY A 356 39.40 65.60 28.98
CA GLY A 356 38.23 66.25 28.37
C GLY A 356 37.61 65.45 27.22
N LYS A 357 38.42 64.79 26.39
CA LYS A 357 37.94 64.08 25.18
C LYS A 357 37.31 62.71 25.47
N LEU A 358 37.73 62.02 26.54
CA LEU A 358 37.17 60.72 26.94
C LEU A 358 35.78 60.84 27.57
N ARG A 359 35.50 61.99 28.18
CA ARG A 359 34.21 62.26 28.84
C ARG A 359 33.11 62.55 27.82
N GLU A 360 33.42 63.27 26.74
CA GLU A 360 32.48 63.58 25.66
C GLU A 360 32.09 62.34 24.82
N SER A 361 32.97 61.33 24.73
CA SER A 361 32.70 60.10 23.97
C SER A 361 31.77 59.09 24.69
N ILE A 362 31.63 59.18 26.01
CA ILE A 362 30.77 58.26 26.80
C ILE A 362 29.34 58.80 26.96
N TYR A 363 29.18 60.11 27.18
CA TYR A 363 27.89 60.74 27.53
C TYR A 363 27.32 61.64 26.42
N GLY A 364 28.09 61.96 25.37
CA GLY A 364 27.73 62.81 24.23
C GLY A 364 28.39 64.20 24.27
N PRO A 365 28.59 64.87 23.11
CA PRO A 365 29.30 66.14 23.02
C PRO A 365 28.65 67.25 23.87
N GLY A 366 29.45 67.99 24.65
CA GLY A 366 28.98 69.12 25.48
C GLY A 366 28.31 68.75 26.82
N SER A 367 28.34 67.49 27.24
CA SER A 367 27.72 67.03 28.49
C SER A 367 28.53 67.43 29.73
N LYS A 368 27.86 67.99 30.77
CA LYS A 368 28.51 68.52 31.98
C LYS A 368 28.49 67.59 33.19
N SER A 369 27.74 66.48 33.16
CA SER A 369 27.56 65.52 34.28
C SER A 369 27.02 64.15 33.80
N VAL A 370 27.15 63.11 34.64
CA VAL A 370 26.61 61.73 34.46
C VAL A 370 25.06 61.71 34.43
N THR A 371 24.44 62.80 34.87
CA THR A 371 22.97 62.97 34.93
C THR A 371 22.37 63.63 33.70
N ASP A 372 23.18 63.99 32.70
CA ASP A 372 22.75 64.69 31.47
C ASP A 372 23.09 63.86 30.21
N ILE A 373 22.61 62.61 30.19
CA ILE A 373 22.89 61.62 29.13
C ILE A 373 22.15 62.00 27.85
N LYS A 374 22.87 62.15 26.72
CA LYS A 374 22.25 62.46 25.43
C LYS A 374 21.76 61.20 24.71
N LYS A 375 20.58 61.33 24.09
CA LYS A 375 19.93 60.27 23.30
C LYS A 375 20.86 59.84 22.15
N GLY A 376 21.19 58.54 22.10
CA GLY A 376 22.13 57.96 21.13
C GLY A 376 23.60 57.88 21.57
N SER A 377 23.93 58.24 22.82
CA SER A 377 25.26 58.00 23.41
C SER A 377 25.45 56.54 23.86
N ILE A 378 26.69 56.12 24.11
CA ILE A 378 27.00 54.76 24.60
C ILE A 378 26.27 54.48 25.91
N ALA A 379 26.19 55.45 26.83
CA ALA A 379 25.44 55.32 28.07
C ALA A 379 23.92 55.16 27.84
N HIS A 380 23.35 55.79 26.81
CA HIS A 380 21.92 55.63 26.47
C HIS A 380 21.62 54.23 25.89
N LEU A 381 22.49 53.70 25.04
CA LEU A 381 22.35 52.37 24.44
C LEU A 381 22.49 51.23 25.47
N VAL A 382 23.30 51.43 26.50
CA VAL A 382 23.42 50.49 27.63
C VAL A 382 22.14 50.45 28.47
N THR A 383 21.45 51.58 28.65
CA THR A 383 20.15 51.62 29.35
C THR A 383 19.04 50.93 28.55
N GLU A 384 18.98 51.14 27.23
CA GLU A 384 18.01 50.42 26.37
C GLU A 384 18.29 48.92 26.31
N LEU A 385 19.57 48.51 26.40
CA LEU A 385 19.96 47.10 26.46
C LEU A 385 19.51 46.44 27.78
N ILE A 386 19.56 47.16 28.91
CA ILE A 386 19.10 46.69 30.21
C ILE A 386 17.57 46.49 30.23
N ASP A 387 16.81 47.35 29.54
CA ASP A 387 15.35 47.23 29.44
C ASP A 387 14.90 46.14 28.45
N ALA A 388 15.72 45.77 27.46
CA ALA A 388 15.41 44.76 26.44
C ALA A 388 15.62 43.30 26.90
N ILE A 389 16.43 43.06 27.94
CA ILE A 389 16.82 41.70 28.38
C ILE A 389 15.93 41.23 29.55
N GLY A 390 14.61 41.21 29.33
CA GLY A 390 13.62 40.75 30.32
C GLY A 390 14.03 39.47 31.08
N ALA A 391 13.81 39.49 32.40
CA ALA A 391 14.34 38.56 33.41
C ALA A 391 14.15 37.05 33.13
N VAL A 392 15.22 36.26 33.31
CA VAL A 392 15.15 34.87 33.78
C VAL A 392 16.30 34.54 34.74
N ASP A 393 15.88 33.92 35.82
CA ASP A 393 16.50 33.49 37.07
C ASP A 393 17.89 32.80 36.98
N VAL A 394 18.90 33.50 37.52
CA VAL A 394 20.13 32.90 38.08
C VAL A 394 20.34 33.53 39.47
N GLY A 395 19.29 33.51 40.30
CA GLY A 395 19.19 34.29 41.54
C GLY A 395 19.52 33.55 42.83
N ILE A 396 20.34 32.48 42.82
CA ILE A 396 20.62 31.73 44.06
C ILE A 396 22.07 31.88 44.52
N LEU A 397 23.08 31.88 43.64
CA LEU A 397 24.47 31.94 44.11
C LEU A 397 24.97 33.39 44.28
N ASP A 398 24.69 34.26 43.33
CA ASP A 398 25.11 35.66 43.39
C ASP A 398 24.23 36.47 44.36
N SER A 399 22.94 36.12 44.47
CA SER A 399 22.07 36.64 45.52
C SER A 399 22.42 36.09 46.89
N ALA A 400 22.89 34.84 47.04
CA ALA A 400 23.36 34.36 48.35
C ALA A 400 24.66 35.04 48.77
N VAL A 401 25.60 35.27 47.85
CA VAL A 401 26.88 35.93 48.16
C VAL A 401 26.69 37.44 48.37
N THR A 402 25.85 38.10 47.56
CA THR A 402 25.55 39.53 47.73
C THR A 402 24.60 39.79 48.89
N LYS A 403 23.66 38.89 49.19
CA LYS A 403 22.86 38.94 50.43
C LYS A 403 23.68 38.58 51.65
N PHE A 404 24.66 37.67 51.56
CA PHE A 404 25.59 37.43 52.66
C PHE A 404 26.47 38.65 52.91
N HIS A 405 27.04 39.26 51.87
CA HIS A 405 27.85 40.47 52.02
C HIS A 405 27.01 41.67 52.47
N GLY A 406 25.78 41.79 51.95
CA GLY A 406 24.79 42.81 52.33
C GLY A 406 24.25 42.64 53.74
N ASP A 407 23.82 41.45 54.14
CA ASP A 407 23.30 41.15 55.48
C ASP A 407 24.41 41.19 56.53
N VAL A 408 25.64 40.78 56.22
CA VAL A 408 26.79 40.91 57.13
C VAL A 408 27.21 42.38 57.25
N THR A 409 27.29 43.12 56.15
CA THR A 409 27.62 44.56 56.18
C THR A 409 26.52 45.36 56.87
N GLN A 410 25.24 45.05 56.63
CA GLN A 410 24.11 45.70 57.25
C GLN A 410 23.94 45.27 58.72
N ARG A 411 24.22 44.03 59.12
CA ARG A 411 24.22 43.65 60.55
C ARG A 411 25.42 44.20 61.31
N ILE A 412 26.57 44.36 60.67
CA ILE A 412 27.74 45.04 61.26
C ILE A 412 27.47 46.55 61.36
N LYS A 413 26.89 47.18 60.33
CA LYS A 413 26.45 48.58 60.38
C LYS A 413 25.30 48.76 61.38
N ASP A 414 24.27 47.94 61.38
CA ASP A 414 23.17 48.00 62.35
C ASP A 414 23.68 47.70 63.77
N ALA A 415 24.67 46.83 63.97
CA ALA A 415 25.27 46.62 65.28
C ALA A 415 26.15 47.81 65.72
N ALA A 416 26.89 48.43 64.79
CA ALA A 416 27.70 49.61 65.04
C ALA A 416 26.83 50.86 65.26
N ASP A 417 25.84 51.10 64.41
CA ASP A 417 24.88 52.21 64.48
C ASP A 417 23.97 52.06 65.70
N LYS A 418 23.53 50.84 66.06
CA LYS A 418 22.74 50.60 67.28
C LYS A 418 23.59 50.61 68.55
N ALA A 419 24.90 50.34 68.45
CA ALA A 419 25.85 50.55 69.54
C ALA A 419 26.15 52.05 69.73
N VAL A 420 26.27 52.82 68.65
CA VAL A 420 26.48 54.28 68.67
C VAL A 420 25.20 55.02 69.11
N GLU A 421 24.02 54.63 68.62
CA GLU A 421 22.72 55.19 69.07
C GLU A 421 22.43 54.83 70.52
N LYS A 422 22.64 53.57 70.97
CA LYS A 422 22.44 53.23 72.39
C LYS A 422 23.50 53.83 73.31
N ALA A 423 24.75 53.98 72.86
CA ALA A 423 25.76 54.70 73.60
C ALA A 423 25.38 56.19 73.72
N ALA A 424 24.88 56.81 72.64
CA ALA A 424 24.44 58.21 72.65
C ALA A 424 23.15 58.44 73.48
N ASP A 425 22.19 57.50 73.49
CA ASP A 425 20.95 57.60 74.27
C ASP A 425 21.14 57.32 75.78
N GLN A 426 22.23 56.67 76.18
CA GLN A 426 22.59 56.50 77.60
C GLN A 426 23.35 57.69 78.21
N PHE A 427 23.72 58.70 77.41
CA PHE A 427 24.22 60.00 77.90
C PHE A 427 23.11 61.04 78.14
N LYS A 428 21.84 60.64 78.26
CA LYS A 428 20.79 61.54 78.77
C LYS A 428 20.82 61.55 80.30
N MET A 429 21.32 62.65 80.85
CA MET A 429 21.16 63.01 82.26
C MET A 429 19.68 62.91 82.64
N LYS A 430 19.32 61.99 83.55
CA LYS A 430 18.10 62.16 84.35
C LYS A 430 18.45 63.11 85.49
N GLY A 431 17.65 64.16 85.61
CA GLY A 431 17.74 65.12 86.71
C GLY A 431 17.65 64.42 88.07
N ASP A 432 18.28 65.08 89.04
CA ASP A 432 18.36 64.76 90.47
C ASP A 432 19.22 63.55 90.87
N GLY A 433 20.50 63.83 91.11
CA GLY A 433 20.99 63.71 92.49
C GLY A 433 22.06 62.66 92.80
N GLU A 434 22.18 61.55 92.08
CA GLU A 434 23.21 60.53 92.36
C GLU A 434 23.72 59.89 91.06
N ALA A 435 24.98 60.15 90.72
CA ALA A 435 25.65 59.60 89.54
C ALA A 435 26.33 58.26 89.89
N GLN A 436 25.67 57.13 89.61
CA GLN A 436 26.29 55.81 89.64
C GLN A 436 26.33 55.21 88.23
N ILE A 437 27.53 54.94 87.73
CA ILE A 437 27.76 54.19 86.49
C ILE A 437 27.39 52.72 86.79
N ASP A 438 26.36 52.18 86.13
CA ASP A 438 25.99 50.77 86.26
C ASP A 438 26.92 49.88 85.41
N VAL A 439 28.09 49.59 85.98
CA VAL A 439 29.13 48.72 85.41
C VAL A 439 28.58 47.31 85.10
N THR A 440 27.54 46.86 85.82
CA THR A 440 26.92 45.54 85.64
C THR A 440 26.17 45.45 84.31
N SER A 441 25.38 46.48 83.99
CA SER A 441 24.64 46.55 82.71
C SER A 441 25.57 46.65 81.50
N ILE A 442 26.73 47.30 81.64
CA ILE A 442 27.75 47.39 80.59
C ILE A 442 28.42 46.03 80.36
N MET A 443 28.70 45.26 81.42
CA MET A 443 29.26 43.90 81.32
C MET A 443 28.31 42.90 80.63
N VAL A 444 26.98 43.03 80.80
CA VAL A 444 26.00 42.17 80.12
C VAL A 444 26.00 42.42 78.60
N LEU A 445 26.07 43.68 78.17
CA LEU A 445 26.18 44.02 76.75
C LEU A 445 27.49 43.50 76.15
N PHE A 446 28.56 43.52 76.93
CA PHE A 446 29.87 43.00 76.56
C PHE A 446 29.89 41.48 76.39
N ASP A 447 29.35 40.71 77.34
CA ASP A 447 29.23 39.26 77.21
C ASP A 447 28.36 38.85 76.02
N GLY A 448 27.34 39.66 75.70
CA GLY A 448 26.54 39.52 74.48
C GLY A 448 27.36 39.70 73.19
N ALA A 449 28.22 40.73 73.12
CA ALA A 449 29.08 40.97 71.96
C ALA A 449 30.14 39.88 71.79
N LYS A 450 30.74 39.39 72.89
CA LYS A 450 31.66 38.26 72.89
C LYS A 450 30.99 36.99 72.35
N THR A 451 29.80 36.68 72.86
CA THR A 451 29.03 35.51 72.42
C THR A 451 28.69 35.61 70.92
N ALA A 452 28.34 36.80 70.42
CA ALA A 452 28.07 37.02 69.00
C ALA A 452 29.31 36.82 68.11
N LEU A 453 30.49 37.27 68.55
CA LEU A 453 31.77 37.04 67.85
C LEU A 453 32.15 35.56 67.83
N ASP A 454 32.01 34.85 68.97
CA ASP A 454 32.29 33.40 69.06
C ASP A 454 31.34 32.59 68.15
N GLN A 455 30.07 33.00 68.06
CA GLN A 455 29.09 32.41 67.14
C GLN A 455 29.43 32.69 65.68
N ALA A 456 29.88 33.90 65.33
CA ALA A 456 30.29 34.24 63.97
C ALA A 456 31.52 33.43 63.53
N ALA A 457 32.54 33.32 64.38
CA ALA A 457 33.73 32.51 64.12
C ALA A 457 33.38 31.02 63.96
N SER A 458 32.47 30.50 64.80
CA SER A 458 31.98 29.12 64.70
C SER A 458 31.21 28.88 63.39
N SER A 459 30.36 29.82 62.98
CA SER A 459 29.59 29.74 61.73
C SER A 459 30.50 29.72 60.49
N VAL A 460 31.53 30.58 60.47
CA VAL A 460 32.54 30.61 59.39
C VAL A 460 33.26 29.26 59.28
N ASN A 461 33.66 28.66 60.40
CA ASN A 461 34.30 27.34 60.39
C ASN A 461 33.37 26.24 59.88
N VAL A 462 32.08 26.24 60.26
CA VAL A 462 31.11 25.25 59.76
C VAL A 462 30.93 25.36 58.25
N GLN A 463 30.80 26.58 57.72
CA GLN A 463 30.69 26.80 56.28
C GLN A 463 31.97 26.40 55.54
N LEU A 464 33.14 26.61 56.16
CA LEU A 464 34.42 26.20 55.60
C LEU A 464 34.57 24.68 55.53
N GLU A 465 34.17 23.94 56.57
CA GLU A 465 34.15 22.48 56.54
C GLU A 465 33.15 21.96 55.49
N ALA A 466 31.96 22.56 55.38
CA ALA A 466 31.00 22.21 54.34
C ALA A 466 31.55 22.43 52.92
N LEU A 467 32.32 23.51 52.68
CA LEU A 467 32.97 23.78 51.39
C LEU A 467 34.05 22.74 51.05
N LYS A 468 34.75 22.18 52.04
CA LYS A 468 35.78 21.14 51.84
C LYS A 468 35.20 19.80 51.41
N GLU A 469 33.93 19.53 51.71
CA GLU A 469 33.25 18.29 51.32
C GLU A 469 32.72 18.31 49.87
N VAL A 470 32.58 19.49 49.25
CA VAL A 470 32.02 19.65 47.90
C VAL A 470 32.77 18.82 46.83
N PRO A 471 34.12 18.74 46.82
CA PRO A 471 34.84 17.82 45.92
C PRO A 471 34.41 16.35 46.05
N GLY A 472 34.09 15.90 47.28
CA GLY A 472 33.58 14.55 47.54
C GLY A 472 32.21 14.32 46.89
N VAL A 473 31.30 15.28 47.04
CA VAL A 473 29.97 15.25 46.40
C VAL A 473 30.06 15.24 44.87
N VAL A 474 31.01 16.00 44.30
CA VAL A 474 31.26 16.00 42.85
C VAL A 474 31.80 14.65 42.38
N GLU A 475 32.66 13.99 43.17
CA GLU A 475 33.17 12.65 42.88
C GLU A 475 32.08 11.57 42.97
N GLU A 476 31.21 11.62 43.99
CA GLU A 476 30.03 10.73 44.08
C GLU A 476 29.09 10.92 42.88
N SER A 477 28.85 12.17 42.48
CA SER A 477 28.06 12.50 41.29
C SER A 477 28.69 11.96 40.01
N ARG A 478 30.03 11.99 39.89
CA ARG A 478 30.77 11.38 38.79
C ARG A 478 30.54 9.87 38.73
N GLN A 479 30.65 9.18 39.86
CA GLN A 479 30.44 7.72 39.93
C GLN A 479 28.99 7.33 39.60
N GLY A 480 28.02 8.15 40.05
CA GLY A 480 26.62 8.02 39.66
C GLY A 480 26.42 8.16 38.16
N ALA A 481 27.03 9.19 37.55
CA ALA A 481 27.00 9.38 36.10
C ALA A 481 27.65 8.22 35.34
N ASP A 482 28.82 7.73 35.78
CA ASP A 482 29.50 6.58 35.17
C ASP A 482 28.61 5.32 35.19
N THR A 483 27.93 5.07 36.31
CA THR A 483 27.02 3.92 36.48
C THR A 483 25.82 4.02 35.53
N LEU A 484 25.23 5.22 35.38
CA LEU A 484 24.14 5.45 34.43
C LEU A 484 24.60 5.26 32.98
N MET A 485 25.82 5.67 32.65
CA MET A 485 26.40 5.48 31.32
C MET A 485 26.65 3.99 31.03
N ASP A 486 27.13 3.21 32.00
CA ASP A 486 27.28 1.76 31.84
C ASP A 486 25.94 1.06 31.62
N LYS A 487 24.91 1.48 32.35
CA LYS A 487 23.55 0.97 32.16
C LYS A 487 23.02 1.30 30.76
N LEU A 488 23.16 2.55 30.31
CA LEU A 488 22.75 2.99 28.98
C LEU A 488 23.48 2.21 27.88
N LYS A 489 24.78 1.96 28.04
CA LYS A 489 25.56 1.11 27.11
C LYS A 489 24.97 -0.30 27.03
N GLY A 490 24.69 -0.92 28.16
CA GLY A 490 24.07 -2.25 28.21
C GLY A 490 22.67 -2.29 27.55
N GLU A 491 21.87 -1.25 27.75
CA GLU A 491 20.57 -1.12 27.08
C GLU A 491 20.71 -0.99 25.54
N LEU A 492 21.71 -0.24 25.06
CA LEU A 492 22.02 -0.13 23.63
C LEU A 492 22.51 -1.46 23.03
N ASP A 493 23.35 -2.21 23.75
CA ASP A 493 23.82 -3.53 23.33
C ASP A 493 22.66 -4.52 23.18
N VAL A 494 21.75 -4.56 24.16
CA VAL A 494 20.53 -5.38 24.11
C VAL A 494 19.64 -4.97 22.93
N LEU A 495 19.46 -3.66 22.73
CA LEU A 495 18.66 -3.15 21.61
C LEU A 495 19.29 -3.53 20.26
N GLN A 496 20.61 -3.46 20.13
CA GLN A 496 21.31 -3.90 18.91
C GLN A 496 21.03 -5.38 18.60
N TYR A 497 21.13 -6.24 19.62
CA TYR A 497 20.83 -7.66 19.47
C TYR A 497 19.37 -7.90 19.04
N GLN A 498 18.42 -7.20 19.68
CA GLN A 498 17.00 -7.30 19.35
C GLN A 498 16.70 -6.84 17.92
N ILE A 499 17.34 -5.77 17.44
CA ILE A 499 17.16 -5.31 16.05
C ILE A 499 17.70 -6.34 15.05
N LYS A 500 18.90 -6.87 15.28
CA LYS A 500 19.49 -7.92 14.42
C LYS A 500 18.62 -9.18 14.40
N ALA A 501 18.00 -9.53 15.52
CA ALA A 501 17.09 -10.68 15.61
C ALA A 501 15.82 -10.54 14.75
N ILE A 502 15.48 -9.34 14.24
CA ILE A 502 14.35 -9.14 13.31
C ILE A 502 14.66 -9.68 11.91
N GLU A 503 15.94 -9.69 11.50
CA GLU A 503 16.33 -10.05 10.13
C GLU A 503 15.97 -11.50 9.78
N GLU A 504 16.19 -12.44 10.69
CA GLU A 504 15.94 -13.87 10.45
C GLU A 504 14.44 -14.16 10.20
N PRO A 505 13.49 -13.74 11.07
CA PRO A 505 12.06 -13.90 10.80
C PRO A 505 11.58 -13.23 9.51
N VAL A 506 12.10 -12.04 9.18
CA VAL A 506 11.74 -11.32 7.94
C VAL A 506 12.22 -12.08 6.72
N ASN A 507 13.46 -12.57 6.74
CA ASN A 507 14.02 -13.36 5.65
C ASN A 507 13.30 -14.70 5.49
N ALA A 508 12.94 -15.37 6.59
CA ALA A 508 12.15 -16.60 6.56
C ALA A 508 10.76 -16.36 5.97
N ALA A 509 10.06 -15.31 6.39
CA ALA A 509 8.76 -14.94 5.83
C ALA A 509 8.87 -14.59 4.34
N ASN A 510 9.91 -13.85 3.94
CA ASN A 510 10.16 -13.53 2.54
C ASN A 510 10.36 -14.81 1.69
N ALA A 511 11.17 -15.76 2.17
CA ALA A 511 11.42 -17.02 1.49
C ALA A 511 10.16 -17.88 1.32
N VAL A 512 9.33 -17.98 2.37
CA VAL A 512 8.04 -18.70 2.30
C VAL A 512 7.10 -18.05 1.29
N LEU A 513 7.00 -16.71 1.30
CA LEU A 513 6.19 -15.97 0.34
C LEU A 513 6.72 -16.12 -1.09
N ASP A 514 8.04 -16.09 -1.30
CA ASP A 514 8.65 -16.32 -2.62
C ASP A 514 8.35 -17.72 -3.15
N ALA A 515 8.49 -18.75 -2.30
CA ALA A 515 8.14 -20.11 -2.66
C ALA A 515 6.66 -20.22 -3.08
N ALA A 516 5.74 -19.67 -2.27
CA ALA A 516 4.32 -19.69 -2.58
C ALA A 516 3.99 -18.93 -3.88
N ILE A 517 4.54 -17.72 -4.06
CA ILE A 517 4.34 -16.90 -5.27
C ILE A 517 4.90 -17.61 -6.50
N SER A 518 6.02 -18.33 -6.40
CA SER A 518 6.62 -19.04 -7.54
C SER A 518 5.78 -20.21 -8.04
N GLN A 519 4.94 -20.81 -7.18
CA GLN A 519 4.07 -21.94 -7.54
C GLN A 519 2.76 -21.51 -8.21
N LEU A 520 2.29 -20.28 -7.95
CA LEU A 520 1.04 -19.77 -8.51
C LEU A 520 1.05 -19.69 -10.05
N PRO A 521 2.12 -19.21 -10.73
CA PRO A 521 2.21 -19.22 -12.19
C PRO A 521 2.07 -20.62 -12.80
N THR A 522 2.72 -21.63 -12.22
CA THR A 522 2.62 -23.02 -12.71
C THR A 522 1.20 -23.56 -12.54
N SER A 523 0.61 -23.37 -11.35
CA SER A 523 -0.78 -23.80 -11.10
C SER A 523 -1.78 -23.10 -12.03
N LEU A 524 -1.55 -21.82 -12.32
CA LEU A 524 -2.36 -21.06 -13.26
C LEU A 524 -2.22 -21.57 -14.70
N GLN A 525 -0.99 -21.87 -15.12
CA GLN A 525 -0.70 -22.42 -16.44
C GLN A 525 -1.32 -23.81 -16.62
N ASP A 526 -1.25 -24.66 -15.61
CA ASP A 526 -1.86 -26.00 -15.62
C ASP A 526 -3.39 -25.90 -15.71
N ALA A 527 -4.00 -25.00 -14.95
CA ALA A 527 -5.44 -24.74 -15.01
C ALA A 527 -5.85 -24.20 -16.39
N GLN A 528 -5.07 -23.29 -16.97
CA GLN A 528 -5.33 -22.74 -18.30
C GLN A 528 -5.20 -23.82 -19.39
N SER A 529 -4.17 -24.64 -19.34
CA SER A 529 -3.96 -25.77 -20.25
C SER A 529 -5.12 -26.76 -20.17
N THR A 530 -5.48 -27.18 -18.95
CA THR A 530 -6.59 -28.11 -18.70
C THR A 530 -7.91 -27.56 -19.21
N ALA A 531 -8.19 -26.28 -18.96
CA ALA A 531 -9.39 -25.62 -19.46
C ALA A 531 -9.42 -25.60 -21.00
N ASN A 532 -8.31 -25.28 -21.66
CA ASN A 532 -8.22 -25.25 -23.12
C ASN A 532 -8.43 -26.64 -23.76
N VAL A 533 -7.83 -27.68 -23.18
CA VAL A 533 -8.02 -29.07 -23.62
C VAL A 533 -9.48 -29.50 -23.43
N THR A 534 -10.03 -29.27 -22.24
CA THR A 534 -11.41 -29.64 -21.90
C THR A 534 -12.44 -28.92 -22.78
N MET A 535 -12.22 -27.64 -23.07
CA MET A 535 -13.09 -26.88 -23.98
C MET A 535 -13.04 -27.40 -25.42
N SER A 536 -11.87 -27.87 -25.87
CA SER A 536 -11.70 -28.47 -27.19
C SER A 536 -12.42 -29.82 -27.29
N LEU A 537 -12.31 -30.65 -26.24
CA LEU A 537 -13.04 -31.93 -26.13
C LEU A 537 -14.54 -31.70 -26.10
N LEU A 538 -15.03 -30.80 -25.24
CA LEU A 538 -16.45 -30.44 -25.16
C LEU A 538 -17.00 -30.00 -26.53
N ARG A 539 -16.25 -29.16 -27.27
CA ARG A 539 -16.64 -28.74 -28.62
C ARG A 539 -16.75 -29.93 -29.55
N SER A 540 -15.74 -30.81 -29.56
CA SER A 540 -15.72 -32.01 -30.40
C SER A 540 -16.89 -32.94 -30.09
N ASP A 541 -17.13 -33.21 -28.81
CA ASP A 541 -18.19 -34.13 -28.35
C ASP A 541 -19.59 -33.61 -28.68
N LEU A 542 -19.83 -32.30 -28.46
CA LEU A 542 -21.11 -31.68 -28.82
C LEU A 542 -21.36 -31.73 -30.33
N GLN A 543 -20.33 -31.48 -31.14
CA GLN A 543 -20.43 -31.56 -32.60
C GLN A 543 -20.66 -33.00 -33.07
N ALA A 544 -19.89 -33.96 -32.55
CA ALA A 544 -20.02 -35.36 -32.89
C ALA A 544 -21.39 -35.92 -32.50
N THR A 545 -21.87 -35.61 -31.30
CA THR A 545 -23.20 -36.03 -30.81
C THR A 545 -24.31 -35.43 -31.67
N THR A 546 -24.19 -34.14 -32.01
CA THR A 546 -25.15 -33.45 -32.88
C THR A 546 -25.19 -34.09 -34.26
N ASN A 547 -24.03 -34.26 -34.91
CA ASN A 547 -23.95 -34.83 -36.25
C ASN A 547 -24.47 -36.27 -36.27
N LYS A 548 -24.13 -37.08 -35.25
CA LYS A 548 -24.66 -38.44 -35.12
C LYS A 548 -26.19 -38.45 -35.06
N ALA A 549 -26.79 -37.64 -34.20
CA ALA A 549 -28.25 -37.58 -34.08
C ALA A 549 -28.94 -37.16 -35.38
N PHE A 550 -28.35 -36.25 -36.15
CA PHE A 550 -28.89 -35.84 -37.45
C PHE A 550 -28.67 -36.88 -38.54
N ASN A 551 -27.52 -37.57 -38.56
CA ASN A 551 -27.27 -38.69 -39.47
C ASN A 551 -28.26 -39.84 -39.20
N ASP A 552 -28.49 -40.17 -37.92
CA ASP A 552 -29.47 -41.18 -37.53
C ASP A 552 -30.88 -40.77 -38.00
N LEU A 553 -31.27 -39.51 -37.79
CA LEU A 553 -32.55 -38.98 -38.27
C LEU A 553 -32.67 -39.06 -39.79
N GLU A 554 -31.63 -38.66 -40.52
CA GLU A 554 -31.59 -38.71 -41.97
C GLU A 554 -31.73 -40.14 -42.49
N GLU A 555 -30.99 -41.10 -41.93
CA GLU A 555 -31.07 -42.51 -42.29
C GLU A 555 -32.49 -43.06 -42.10
N HIS A 556 -33.13 -42.76 -40.95
CA HIS A 556 -34.49 -43.22 -40.68
C HIS A 556 -35.52 -42.59 -41.64
N VAL A 557 -35.35 -41.31 -41.98
CA VAL A 557 -36.20 -40.62 -42.97
C VAL A 557 -36.03 -41.24 -44.35
N GLN A 558 -34.80 -41.46 -44.80
CA GLN A 558 -34.50 -42.09 -46.09
C GLN A 558 -35.09 -43.50 -46.19
N LYS A 559 -34.93 -44.30 -45.14
CA LYS A 559 -35.50 -45.65 -45.06
C LYS A 559 -37.03 -45.63 -45.06
N MET A 560 -37.64 -44.75 -44.25
CA MET A 560 -39.10 -44.60 -44.19
C MET A 560 -39.67 -44.22 -45.56
N PHE A 561 -39.06 -43.27 -46.26
CA PHE A 561 -39.51 -42.85 -47.58
C PHE A 561 -39.39 -43.98 -48.62
N ALA A 562 -38.26 -44.70 -48.63
CA ALA A 562 -38.05 -45.85 -49.52
C ALA A 562 -39.13 -46.92 -49.32
N GLU A 563 -39.37 -47.31 -48.06
CA GLU A 563 -40.35 -48.33 -47.71
C GLU A 563 -41.78 -47.86 -47.97
N GLN A 564 -42.09 -46.59 -47.72
CA GLN A 564 -43.40 -46.01 -48.06
C GLN A 564 -43.68 -46.12 -49.56
N LYS A 565 -42.73 -45.73 -50.43
CA LYS A 565 -42.94 -45.79 -51.88
C LYS A 565 -43.02 -47.22 -52.42
N LYS A 566 -42.28 -48.16 -51.82
CA LYS A 566 -42.47 -49.60 -52.09
C LYS A 566 -43.86 -50.08 -51.68
N ALA A 567 -44.35 -49.66 -50.52
CA ALA A 567 -45.68 -50.03 -50.03
C ALA A 567 -46.79 -49.46 -50.93
N GLU A 568 -46.67 -48.19 -51.36
CA GLU A 568 -47.58 -47.58 -52.34
C GLU A 568 -47.60 -48.36 -53.66
N LEU A 569 -46.43 -48.73 -54.20
CA LEU A 569 -46.34 -49.56 -55.41
C LEU A 569 -46.91 -50.98 -55.20
N ARG A 570 -46.74 -51.57 -54.02
CA ARG A 570 -47.31 -52.90 -53.69
C ARG A 570 -48.83 -52.87 -53.58
N ALA A 571 -49.40 -51.84 -52.95
CA ALA A 571 -50.84 -51.65 -52.86
C ALA A 571 -51.50 -51.47 -54.24
N VAL A 572 -50.71 -51.00 -55.21
CA VAL A 572 -51.02 -50.86 -56.63
C VAL A 572 -50.85 -52.18 -57.39
N TYR A 573 -50.03 -53.12 -56.88
CA TYR A 573 -49.73 -54.41 -57.52
C TYR A 573 -50.73 -55.52 -57.18
N THR A 574 -51.29 -55.52 -55.96
CA THR A 574 -52.30 -56.46 -55.47
C THR A 574 -53.70 -56.02 -55.84
#